data_AF-A0A0T2QDE8-F1
#
_entry.id   AF-A0A0T2QDE8-F1
#
_cell.length_a   1.000
_cell.length_b   1.000
_cell.length_c   1.000
_cell.angle_alpha   90.00
_cell.angle_beta   90.00
_cell.angle_gamma   90.00
#
_symmetry.space_group_name_H-M   'P 1'
#
loop_
_entity.id
_entity.type
_entity.pdbx_description
1 polymer ?
#
loop_
_entity_poly.entity_id
_entity_poly.type
_entity_poly.pdbx_seq_one_letter_code
_entity_poly.pdbx_strand_id
1 'polypeptide(L)'
;MDEELLTHGRSADRKSGNARVFIGAALGAFLLGGFATWYFGGSPGLSTSDLFVFRKEQPVAAIQGAPTRDQAASQAISSDYAADGRMDQRVAAMEQRLTEIDLQSQEAAGNAARAEGLLIAFATRRAIERGTPLGYLSDQLQVRFGEAQPQAVQTIIAASRNPITLDQLLARLDGLAPQLTQAPQSEGAFSWLSRELSELFVVRREDSPSPAPVQRLERARLFLQSGRTEAAISEVRNLPSAGEASGWIADAQRFAATQQALEALEAAAILEPRELRDGTGKPVDQPSPVVVR
;
A
#
# COMPACT_ATOMS: atom_id res chain seq x y z
N MET A 1 -9.85 -58.33 25.01
CA MET A 1 -10.84 -57.46 24.34
C MET A 1 -10.52 -56.04 24.75
N ASP A 2 -9.30 -55.57 24.46
CA ASP A 2 -8.83 -55.20 23.11
C ASP A 2 -9.62 -53.96 22.70
N GLU A 3 -9.07 -52.79 22.39
CA GLU A 3 -7.74 -52.41 21.95
C GLU A 3 -7.68 -50.88 21.96
N GLU A 4 -6.46 -50.34 22.00
CA GLU A 4 -5.97 -49.18 21.26
C GLU A 4 -6.61 -47.77 21.45
N LEU A 5 -5.86 -46.79 21.96
CA LEU A 5 -4.71 -46.08 21.37
C LEU A 5 -5.12 -44.99 20.35
N LEU A 6 -4.59 -43.79 20.63
CA LEU A 6 -4.14 -42.75 19.68
C LEU A 6 -5.11 -41.63 19.28
N THR A 7 -4.90 -40.48 19.93
CA THR A 7 -4.45 -39.24 19.29
C THR A 7 -4.67 -39.12 17.77
N HIS A 8 -5.55 -38.23 17.35
CA HIS A 8 -5.53 -37.66 16.00
C HIS A 8 -5.39 -36.15 16.04
N GLY A 9 -4.13 -35.70 16.03
CA GLY A 9 -3.77 -34.40 15.50
C GLY A 9 -4.02 -34.36 14.01
N ARG A 10 -4.76 -33.37 13.53
CA ARG A 10 -4.84 -33.05 12.10
C ARG A 10 -3.50 -32.46 11.67
N SER A 11 -2.63 -33.31 11.12
CA SER A 11 -1.54 -32.86 10.27
C SER A 11 -2.11 -32.54 8.89
N ALA A 12 -2.01 -31.27 8.47
CA ALA A 12 -2.34 -30.86 7.12
C ALA A 12 -1.21 -31.34 6.19
N ASP A 13 -1.50 -32.38 5.41
CA ASP A 13 -0.63 -32.91 4.38
C ASP A 13 -0.46 -31.89 3.25
N ARG A 14 0.69 -31.21 3.19
CA ARG A 14 1.03 -30.29 2.09
C ARG A 14 1.55 -31.09 0.91
N LYS A 15 0.67 -31.31 -0.06
CA LYS A 15 0.90 -31.86 -1.40
C LYS A 15 2.14 -31.25 -2.09
N SER A 16 3.31 -31.86 -1.94
CA SER A 16 4.58 -31.47 -2.57
C SER A 16 4.75 -32.02 -4.00
N GLY A 17 3.68 -31.98 -4.81
CA GLY A 17 3.67 -32.58 -6.15
C GLY A 17 4.11 -31.65 -7.28
N ASN A 18 3.85 -30.34 -7.18
CA ASN A 18 3.99 -29.46 -8.35
C ASN A 18 5.27 -28.62 -8.36
N ALA A 19 5.96 -28.42 -7.23
CA ALA A 19 7.18 -27.61 -7.19
C ALA A 19 8.32 -28.18 -8.05
N ARG A 20 8.43 -29.51 -8.13
CA ARG A 20 9.45 -30.18 -8.96
C ARG A 20 9.19 -30.05 -10.45
N VAL A 21 7.91 -29.95 -10.86
CA VAL A 21 7.52 -29.75 -12.26
C VAL A 21 7.79 -28.30 -12.70
N PHE A 22 7.50 -27.32 -11.83
CA PHE A 22 7.80 -25.92 -12.12
C PHE A 22 9.31 -25.62 -12.14
N ILE A 23 10.10 -26.24 -11.26
CA ILE A 23 11.57 -26.09 -11.26
C ILE A 23 12.18 -26.75 -12.51
N GLY A 24 11.67 -27.92 -12.93
CA GLY A 24 12.10 -28.57 -14.16
C GLY A 24 11.79 -27.74 -15.42
N ALA A 25 10.60 -27.13 -15.48
CA ALA A 25 10.21 -26.27 -16.59
C ALA A 25 11.04 -24.97 -16.65
N ALA A 26 11.36 -24.36 -15.50
CA ALA A 26 12.20 -23.18 -15.43
C ALA A 26 13.66 -23.46 -15.86
N LEU A 27 14.23 -24.60 -15.45
CA LEU A 27 15.56 -25.03 -15.89
C LEU A 27 15.60 -25.37 -17.38
N GLY A 28 14.55 -25.99 -17.92
CA GLY A 28 14.40 -26.25 -19.35
C GLY A 28 14.40 -24.96 -20.17
N ALA A 29 13.61 -23.97 -19.77
CA ALA A 29 13.56 -22.67 -20.45
C ALA A 29 14.89 -21.90 -20.39
N PHE A 30 15.60 -21.96 -19.26
CA PHE A 30 16.90 -21.31 -19.10
C PHE A 30 17.99 -21.95 -19.99
N LEU A 31 18.03 -23.28 -20.08
CA LEU A 31 18.97 -23.98 -20.94
C LEU A 31 18.66 -23.79 -22.44
N LEU A 32 17.38 -23.72 -22.80
CA LEU A 32 16.96 -23.45 -24.18
C LEU A 32 17.28 -22.00 -24.60
N GLY A 33 17.09 -21.03 -23.69
CA GLY A 33 17.49 -19.63 -23.90
C GLY A 33 19.01 -19.48 -24.02
N GLY A 34 19.78 -20.12 -23.14
CA GLY A 34 21.25 -20.12 -23.20
C GLY A 34 21.78 -20.76 -24.49
N PHE A 35 21.17 -21.87 -24.94
CA PHE A 35 21.53 -22.53 -26.19
C PHE A 35 21.20 -21.68 -27.43
N ALA A 36 20.04 -21.01 -27.45
CA ALA A 36 19.69 -20.10 -28.55
C ALA A 36 20.65 -18.91 -28.63
N THR A 37 21.02 -18.35 -27.48
CA THR A 37 21.94 -17.20 -27.41
C THR A 37 23.37 -17.61 -27.80
N TRP A 38 23.80 -18.82 -27.45
CA TRP A 38 25.10 -19.37 -27.86
C TRP A 38 25.13 -19.76 -29.35
N TYR A 39 24.05 -20.36 -29.87
CA TYR A 39 23.94 -20.75 -31.27
C TYR A 39 23.89 -19.53 -32.21
N PHE A 40 23.23 -18.44 -31.81
CA PHE A 40 23.19 -17.20 -32.59
C PHE A 40 24.35 -16.25 -32.29
N GLY A 41 24.98 -16.33 -31.12
CA GLY A 41 26.14 -15.50 -30.75
C GLY A 41 27.49 -16.01 -31.28
N GLY A 42 27.54 -17.25 -31.78
CA GLY A 42 28.76 -17.92 -32.23
C GLY A 42 29.05 -17.88 -33.74
N SER A 43 28.22 -17.21 -34.56
CA SER A 43 28.49 -17.04 -35.99
C SER A 43 29.15 -15.67 -36.27
N PRO A 44 30.45 -15.63 -36.62
CA PRO A 44 31.08 -14.39 -37.07
C PRO A 44 30.62 -14.12 -38.50
N GLY A 45 29.48 -13.44 -38.67
CA GLY A 45 28.98 -13.18 -40.01
C GLY A 45 27.64 -12.48 -40.17
N LEU A 46 27.04 -11.90 -39.12
CA LEU A 46 25.85 -11.06 -39.29
C LEU A 46 26.18 -9.62 -38.95
N SER A 47 26.92 -8.98 -39.87
CA SER A 47 27.00 -7.54 -39.91
C SER A 47 25.60 -6.99 -40.18
N THR A 48 25.14 -6.07 -39.33
CA THR A 48 23.92 -5.27 -39.51
C THR A 48 23.93 -4.41 -40.78
N SER A 49 25.00 -4.48 -41.58
CA SER A 49 25.15 -3.84 -42.89
C SER A 49 24.35 -4.50 -44.02
N ASP A 50 23.87 -5.73 -43.88
CA ASP A 50 23.13 -6.42 -44.96
C ASP A 50 21.61 -6.16 -44.97
N LEU A 51 21.08 -5.44 -43.98
CA LEU A 51 19.69 -4.95 -44.00
C LEU A 51 19.51 -3.68 -44.85
N PHE A 52 20.61 -3.10 -45.35
CA PHE A 52 20.60 -2.03 -46.34
C PHE A 52 21.14 -2.54 -47.67
N VAL A 53 20.35 -3.39 -48.34
CA VAL A 53 20.52 -3.63 -49.78
C VAL A 53 20.22 -2.31 -50.49
N PHE A 54 21.27 -1.53 -50.73
CA PHE A 54 21.26 -0.53 -51.79
C PHE A 54 20.90 -1.24 -53.09
N ARG A 55 19.77 -0.84 -53.67
CA ARG A 55 19.37 -1.21 -55.02
C ARG A 55 20.52 -0.88 -55.97
N LYS A 56 21.23 -1.91 -56.42
CA LYS A 56 22.23 -1.82 -57.48
C LYS A 56 21.47 -1.45 -58.75
N GLU A 57 21.59 -0.18 -59.18
CA GLU A 57 21.05 0.29 -60.46
C GLU A 57 21.58 -0.60 -61.59
N GLN A 58 20.65 -1.16 -62.36
CA GLN A 58 20.94 -1.77 -63.65
C GLN A 58 21.28 -0.65 -64.65
N PRO A 59 22.29 -0.83 -65.50
CA PRO A 59 22.57 0.14 -66.56
C PRO A 59 21.44 0.11 -67.58
N VAL A 60 20.66 1.18 -67.64
CA VAL A 60 19.69 1.43 -68.71
C VAL A 60 20.47 1.87 -69.95
N ALA A 61 20.25 1.15 -71.06
CA ALA A 61 20.78 1.48 -72.37
C ALA A 61 20.28 2.86 -72.86
N ALA A 62 21.11 3.46 -73.70
CA ALA A 62 21.08 4.81 -74.23
C ALA A 62 19.73 5.42 -74.69
N ILE A 63 19.51 6.65 -74.21
CA ILE A 63 19.05 7.90 -74.87
C ILE A 63 17.83 7.84 -75.80
N GLN A 64 16.78 8.58 -75.44
CA GLN A 64 15.91 9.28 -76.39
C GLN A 64 15.19 10.48 -75.72
N GLY A 65 15.37 11.67 -76.30
CA GLY A 65 14.53 12.85 -76.10
C GLY A 65 14.96 13.81 -74.98
N ALA A 66 15.70 14.87 -75.32
CA ALA A 66 15.89 16.00 -74.42
C ALA A 66 14.52 16.68 -74.13
N PRO A 67 14.09 16.83 -72.87
CA PRO A 67 12.95 17.68 -72.57
C PRO A 67 13.33 19.12 -72.87
N THR A 68 12.46 19.84 -73.57
CA THR A 68 12.52 21.29 -73.71
C THR A 68 12.62 21.91 -72.31
N ARG A 69 13.48 22.94 -72.17
CA ARG A 69 13.89 23.60 -70.92
C ARG A 69 12.72 23.96 -69.98
N ASP A 70 11.54 24.20 -70.55
CA ASP A 70 10.31 24.57 -69.83
C ASP A 70 9.64 23.38 -69.09
N GLN A 71 9.79 22.15 -69.59
CA GLN A 71 9.26 20.94 -68.93
C GLN A 71 10.13 20.51 -67.74
N ALA A 72 11.44 20.67 -67.85
CA ALA A 72 12.38 20.42 -66.76
C ALA A 72 12.22 21.42 -65.61
N ALA A 73 11.97 22.70 -65.92
CA ALA A 73 11.66 23.71 -64.90
C ALA A 73 10.32 23.42 -64.20
N SER A 74 9.29 23.02 -64.94
CA SER A 74 7.99 22.67 -64.37
C SER A 74 8.03 21.39 -63.52
N GLN A 75 8.84 20.40 -63.91
CA GLN A 75 9.08 19.17 -63.13
C GLN A 75 9.91 19.41 -61.87
N ALA A 76 10.92 20.29 -61.93
CA ALA A 76 11.72 20.67 -60.76
C ALA A 76 10.86 21.42 -59.71
N ILE A 77 10.05 22.38 -60.16
CA ILE A 77 9.13 23.12 -59.29
C ILE A 77 8.08 22.18 -58.66
N SER A 78 7.51 21.24 -59.43
CA SER A 78 6.55 20.27 -58.89
C SER A 78 7.20 19.20 -57.99
N SER A 79 8.48 18.85 -58.20
CA SER A 79 9.22 17.99 -57.29
C SER A 79 9.55 18.68 -55.96
N ASP A 80 9.82 19.99 -55.98
CA ASP A 80 10.06 20.79 -54.78
C ASP A 80 8.78 20.93 -53.95
N TYR A 81 7.63 21.27 -54.57
CA TYR A 81 6.34 21.27 -53.87
C TYR A 81 5.93 19.90 -53.31
N ALA A 82 6.25 18.81 -54.01
CA ALA A 82 6.01 17.45 -53.52
C ALA A 82 6.99 17.03 -52.40
N ALA A 83 8.17 17.63 -52.33
CA ALA A 83 9.13 17.44 -51.24
C ALA A 83 8.68 18.19 -49.97
N ASP A 84 8.23 19.43 -50.11
CA ASP A 84 7.68 20.23 -49.01
C ASP A 84 6.44 19.59 -48.39
N GLY A 85 5.47 19.16 -49.20
CA GLY A 85 4.28 18.47 -48.68
C GLY A 85 4.59 17.12 -47.99
N ARG A 86 5.68 16.45 -48.37
CA ARG A 86 6.18 15.25 -47.66
C ARG A 86 6.88 15.58 -46.34
N MET A 87 7.52 16.75 -46.24
CA MET A 87 8.13 17.22 -45.00
C MET A 87 7.06 17.63 -43.99
N ASP A 88 6.02 18.34 -44.44
CA ASP A 88 4.88 18.73 -43.61
C ASP A 88 4.15 17.51 -43.02
N GLN A 89 3.95 16.46 -43.84
CA GLN A 89 3.38 15.20 -43.36
C GLN A 89 4.25 14.51 -42.30
N ARG A 90 5.58 14.59 -42.43
CA ARG A 90 6.51 14.03 -41.43
C ARG A 90 6.48 14.84 -40.15
N VAL A 91 6.42 16.17 -40.24
CA VAL A 91 6.30 17.05 -39.07
C VAL A 91 5.00 16.76 -38.33
N ALA A 92 3.85 16.72 -39.02
CA ALA A 92 2.57 16.37 -38.42
C ALA A 92 2.57 14.97 -37.77
N ALA A 93 3.20 13.99 -38.42
CA ALA A 93 3.35 12.64 -37.85
C ALA A 93 4.27 12.60 -36.61
N MET A 94 5.31 13.43 -36.57
CA MET A 94 6.19 13.56 -35.40
C MET A 94 5.50 14.27 -34.25
N GLU A 95 4.75 15.34 -34.51
CA GLU A 95 3.94 16.05 -33.50
C GLU A 95 2.90 15.12 -32.86
N GLN A 96 2.24 14.29 -33.67
CA GLN A 96 1.29 13.29 -33.17
C GLN A 96 1.99 12.25 -32.28
N ARG A 97 3.14 11.73 -32.70
CA ARG A 97 3.92 10.78 -31.88
C ARG A 97 4.45 11.40 -30.59
N LEU A 98 4.87 12.66 -30.61
CA LEU A 98 5.31 13.37 -29.41
C LEU A 98 4.15 13.52 -28.42
N THR A 99 2.95 13.85 -28.91
CA THR A 99 1.74 13.93 -28.08
C THR A 99 1.40 12.57 -27.45
N GLU A 100 1.51 11.48 -28.22
CA GLU A 100 1.31 10.12 -27.71
C GLU A 100 2.36 9.73 -26.66
N ILE A 101 3.65 10.03 -26.91
CA ILE A 101 4.74 9.76 -25.97
C ILE A 101 4.57 10.56 -24.68
N ASP A 102 4.15 11.82 -24.78
CA ASP A 102 3.90 12.68 -23.62
C ASP A 102 2.77 12.11 -22.75
N LEU A 103 1.66 11.71 -23.37
CA LEU A 103 0.56 11.04 -22.68
C LEU A 103 1.00 9.73 -22.00
N GLN A 104 1.72 8.87 -22.73
CA GLN A 104 2.25 7.62 -22.17
C GLN A 104 3.23 7.87 -21.01
N SER A 105 4.04 8.93 -21.11
CA SER A 105 4.99 9.31 -20.06
C SER A 105 4.27 9.81 -18.80
N GLN A 106 3.21 10.61 -18.96
CA GLN A 106 2.36 11.05 -17.86
C GLN A 106 1.64 9.87 -17.18
N GLU A 107 1.13 8.91 -17.97
CA GLU A 107 0.51 7.70 -17.44
C GLU A 107 1.51 6.84 -16.64
N ALA A 108 2.71 6.65 -17.18
CA ALA A 108 3.78 5.92 -16.50
C ALA A 108 4.20 6.62 -15.21
N ALA A 109 4.36 7.95 -15.23
CA ALA A 109 4.68 8.75 -14.05
C ALA A 109 3.59 8.65 -12.98
N GLY A 110 2.31 8.73 -13.36
CA GLY A 110 1.19 8.57 -12.44
C GLY A 110 1.12 7.19 -11.80
N ASN A 111 1.35 6.14 -12.58
CA ASN A 111 1.42 4.77 -12.06
C ASN A 111 2.60 4.56 -11.09
N ALA A 112 3.76 5.12 -11.41
CA ALA A 112 4.94 5.08 -10.54
C ALA A 112 4.68 5.82 -9.22
N ALA A 113 4.09 7.01 -9.28
CA ALA A 113 3.75 7.79 -8.09
C ALA A 113 2.75 7.04 -7.18
N ARG A 114 1.73 6.40 -7.76
CA ARG A 114 0.79 5.56 -7.00
C ARG A 114 1.49 4.39 -6.30
N ALA A 115 2.34 3.66 -7.04
CA ALA A 115 3.09 2.52 -6.48
C ALA A 115 4.01 2.97 -5.34
N GLU A 116 4.68 4.10 -5.51
CA GLU A 116 5.57 4.66 -4.49
C GLU A 116 4.80 5.15 -3.25
N GLY A 117 3.65 5.82 -3.44
CA GLY A 117 2.76 6.21 -2.35
C GLY A 117 2.33 5.02 -1.51
N LEU A 118 1.93 3.91 -2.15
CA LEU A 118 1.59 2.66 -1.47
C LEU A 118 2.77 2.05 -0.72
N LEU A 119 3.97 2.07 -1.30
CA LEU A 119 5.18 1.57 -0.63
C LEU A 119 5.52 2.39 0.62
N ILE A 120 5.42 3.72 0.55
CA ILE A 120 5.67 4.60 1.68
C ILE A 120 4.60 4.40 2.76
N ALA A 121 3.32 4.32 2.39
CA ALA A 121 2.23 4.05 3.33
C ALA A 121 2.41 2.69 4.04
N PHE A 122 2.73 1.63 3.28
CA PHE A 122 2.99 0.30 3.84
C PHE A 122 4.22 0.28 4.77
N ALA A 123 5.33 0.90 4.36
CA ALA A 123 6.53 0.98 5.18
C ALA A 123 6.26 1.74 6.49
N THR A 124 5.47 2.82 6.42
CA THR A 124 5.03 3.62 7.55
C THR A 124 4.17 2.80 8.51
N ARG A 125 3.12 2.12 8.01
CA ARG A 125 2.29 1.22 8.83
C ARG A 125 3.14 0.20 9.56
N ARG A 126 4.03 -0.49 8.84
CA ARG A 126 4.91 -1.51 9.42
C ARG A 126 5.87 -0.92 10.47
N ALA A 127 6.35 0.31 10.30
CA ALA A 127 7.20 0.98 11.29
C ALA A 127 6.41 1.32 12.56
N ILE A 128 5.20 1.86 12.43
CA ILE A 128 4.32 2.20 13.55
C ILE A 128 3.90 0.94 14.33
N GLU A 129 3.49 -0.13 13.64
CA GLU A 129 3.09 -1.40 14.25
C GLU A 129 4.22 -2.03 15.09
N ARG A 130 5.47 -1.89 14.64
CA ARG A 130 6.65 -2.36 15.37
C ARG A 130 7.13 -1.39 16.46
N GLY A 131 6.53 -0.21 16.55
CA GLY A 131 6.98 0.85 17.44
C GLY A 131 8.39 1.37 17.13
N THR A 132 8.81 1.32 15.86
CA THR A 132 10.10 1.84 15.43
C THR A 132 9.96 3.28 14.93
N PRO A 133 10.94 4.17 15.19
CA PRO A 133 10.91 5.52 14.65
C PRO A 133 10.94 5.50 13.11
N LEU A 134 10.28 6.46 12.48
CA LEU A 134 10.13 6.51 11.02
C LEU A 134 11.44 6.83 10.28
N GLY A 135 12.37 7.55 10.92
CA GLY A 135 13.59 8.03 10.26
C GLY A 135 13.25 8.82 9.01
N TYR A 136 13.89 8.48 7.89
CA TYR A 136 13.69 9.09 6.56
C TYR A 136 12.24 9.01 6.05
N LEU A 137 11.43 8.04 6.50
CA LEU A 137 10.02 7.97 6.11
C LEU A 137 9.24 9.22 6.54
N SER A 138 9.66 9.91 7.61
CA SER A 138 9.02 11.15 8.07
C SER A 138 9.09 12.25 7.02
N ASP A 139 10.23 12.37 6.34
CA ASP A 139 10.45 13.38 5.31
C ASP A 139 9.72 12.99 4.02
N GLN A 140 9.75 11.70 3.68
CA GLN A 140 8.99 11.16 2.55
C GLN A 140 7.47 11.37 2.71
N LEU A 141 6.93 11.17 3.91
CA LEU A 141 5.52 11.43 4.19
C LEU A 141 5.16 12.91 3.97
N GLN A 142 6.01 13.83 4.43
CA GLN A 142 5.80 15.27 4.24
C GLN A 142 5.85 15.66 2.77
N VAL A 143 6.85 15.17 2.02
CA VAL A 143 6.98 15.46 0.59
C VAL A 143 5.78 14.91 -0.18
N ARG A 144 5.30 13.71 0.15
CA ARG A 144 4.30 13.00 -0.66
C ARG A 144 2.85 13.28 -0.29
N PHE A 145 2.58 13.30 1.00
CA PHE A 145 1.24 13.36 1.55
C PHE A 145 1.00 14.65 2.33
N GLY A 146 2.00 15.54 2.44
CA GLY A 146 1.88 16.76 3.23
C GLY A 146 0.81 17.72 2.74
N GLU A 147 0.54 17.76 1.43
CA GLU A 147 -0.53 18.59 0.86
C GLU A 147 -1.89 17.88 0.87
N ALA A 148 -1.95 16.62 0.44
CA ALA A 148 -3.19 15.83 0.39
C ALA A 148 -3.74 15.48 1.78
N GLN A 149 -2.86 15.17 2.74
CA GLN A 149 -3.22 14.62 4.06
C GLN A 149 -2.38 15.23 5.20
N PRO A 150 -2.37 16.57 5.37
CA PRO A 150 -1.51 17.24 6.34
C PRO A 150 -1.75 16.79 7.78
N GLN A 151 -3.02 16.54 8.14
CA GLN A 151 -3.37 16.13 9.50
C GLN A 151 -2.96 14.69 9.81
N ALA A 152 -3.10 13.79 8.83
CA ALA A 152 -2.69 12.40 8.98
C ALA A 152 -1.17 12.29 9.12
N VAL A 153 -0.42 13.00 8.27
CA VAL A 153 1.05 13.05 8.32
C VAL A 153 1.54 13.56 9.68
N GLN A 154 0.96 14.66 10.19
CA GLN A 154 1.32 15.18 11.51
C GLN A 154 1.03 14.18 12.64
N THR A 155 -0.13 13.52 12.61
CA THR A 155 -0.52 12.52 13.60
C THR A 155 0.46 11.35 13.61
N ILE A 156 0.84 10.83 12.44
CA ILE A 156 1.78 9.72 12.29
C ILE A 156 3.19 10.10 12.74
N ILE A 157 3.67 11.29 12.37
CA ILE A 157 4.99 11.77 12.82
C ILE A 157 5.00 11.93 14.34
N ALA A 158 3.95 12.50 14.93
CA ALA A 158 3.84 12.61 16.38
C ALA A 158 3.80 11.24 17.07
N ALA A 159 3.03 10.29 16.52
CA ALA A 159 2.95 8.91 17.02
C ALA A 159 4.30 8.19 16.93
N SER A 160 5.09 8.42 15.88
CA SER A 160 6.40 7.79 15.70
C SER A 160 7.43 8.18 16.76
N ARG A 161 7.27 9.36 17.38
CA ARG A 161 8.16 9.84 18.46
C ARG A 161 7.86 9.17 19.79
N ASN A 162 6.60 8.81 20.02
CA ASN A 162 6.12 8.14 21.23
C ASN A 162 5.18 7.00 20.84
N PRO A 163 5.72 5.88 20.32
CA PRO A 163 4.92 4.81 19.75
C PRO A 163 4.14 4.06 20.83
N ILE A 164 2.85 3.84 20.55
CA ILE A 164 1.96 3.02 21.36
C ILE A 164 1.57 1.82 20.49
N THR A 165 1.88 0.60 20.95
CA THR A 165 1.54 -0.63 20.23
C THR A 165 0.34 -1.32 20.85
N LEU A 166 -0.33 -2.17 20.07
CA LEU A 166 -1.45 -2.97 20.55
C LEU A 166 -1.06 -3.84 21.75
N ASP A 167 0.11 -4.49 21.70
CA ASP A 167 0.61 -5.32 22.79
C ASP A 167 0.82 -4.51 24.08
N GLN A 168 1.32 -3.27 23.96
CA GLN A 168 1.46 -2.38 25.10
C GLN A 168 0.10 -1.99 25.69
N LEU A 169 -0.89 -1.71 24.85
CA LEU A 169 -2.25 -1.41 25.32
C LEU A 169 -2.89 -2.60 26.04
N LEU A 170 -2.71 -3.81 25.53
CA LEU A 170 -3.19 -5.05 26.15
C LEU A 170 -2.50 -5.28 27.49
N ALA A 171 -1.16 -5.24 27.53
CA ALA A 171 -0.39 -5.44 28.74
C ALA A 171 -0.72 -4.39 29.83
N ARG A 172 -0.90 -3.12 29.45
CA ARG A 172 -1.32 -2.07 30.37
C ARG A 172 -2.74 -2.29 30.88
N LEU A 173 -3.66 -2.71 30.02
CA LEU A 173 -5.04 -3.03 30.43
C LEU A 173 -5.07 -4.20 31.44
N ASP A 174 -4.26 -5.22 31.21
CA ASP A 174 -4.13 -6.36 32.12
C ASP A 174 -3.51 -5.97 33.47
N GLY A 175 -2.51 -5.08 33.46
CA GLY A 175 -1.96 -4.51 34.69
C GLY A 175 -2.98 -3.70 35.50
N LEU A 176 -3.93 -3.03 34.84
CA LEU A 176 -5.00 -2.27 35.46
C LEU A 176 -6.19 -3.15 35.90
N ALA A 177 -6.28 -4.40 35.44
CA ALA A 177 -7.43 -5.27 35.66
C ALA A 177 -7.88 -5.38 37.13
N PRO A 178 -6.99 -5.56 38.13
CA PRO A 178 -7.41 -5.65 39.54
C PRO A 178 -8.03 -4.35 40.06
N GLN A 179 -7.54 -3.19 39.62
CA GLN A 179 -8.03 -1.88 40.06
C GLN A 179 -9.38 -1.54 39.40
N LEU A 180 -9.54 -1.91 38.13
CA LEU A 180 -10.74 -1.62 37.36
C LEU A 180 -11.94 -2.50 37.71
N THR A 181 -11.70 -3.67 38.32
CA THR A 181 -12.74 -4.63 38.70
C THR A 181 -13.16 -4.51 40.17
N GLN A 182 -12.36 -3.83 41.00
CA GLN A 182 -12.73 -3.51 42.38
C GLN A 182 -13.80 -2.41 42.42
N ALA A 183 -14.73 -2.54 43.36
CA ALA A 183 -15.72 -1.49 43.63
C ALA A 183 -14.98 -0.21 44.10
N PRO A 184 -15.42 0.99 43.68
CA PRO A 184 -14.80 2.25 44.10
C PRO A 184 -14.78 2.34 45.63
N GLN A 185 -13.66 2.74 46.21
CA GLN A 185 -13.51 2.84 47.67
C GLN A 185 -14.32 4.00 48.30
N SER A 186 -15.02 4.80 47.50
CA SER A 186 -15.71 6.02 47.92
C SER A 186 -17.18 6.05 47.51
N GLU A 187 -18.02 5.21 48.12
CA GLU A 187 -19.42 5.51 48.51
C GLU A 187 -20.08 4.23 49.04
N GLY A 188 -20.33 4.16 50.35
CA GLY A 188 -21.37 3.26 50.87
C GLY A 188 -21.07 2.45 52.13
N ALA A 189 -19.84 2.41 52.65
CA ALA A 189 -19.58 1.62 53.87
C ALA A 189 -20.37 2.12 55.09
N PHE A 190 -20.60 3.44 55.19
CA PHE A 190 -21.36 4.06 56.29
C PHE A 190 -22.88 4.01 56.09
N SER A 191 -23.37 4.01 54.84
CA SER A 191 -24.80 3.90 54.52
C SER A 191 -25.32 2.46 54.50
N TRP A 192 -24.44 1.50 54.22
CA TRP A 192 -24.65 0.06 54.42
C TRP A 192 -24.72 -0.27 55.92
N LEU A 193 -23.75 0.21 56.72
CA LEU A 193 -23.73 -0.07 58.16
C LEU A 193 -24.98 0.45 58.90
N SER A 194 -25.56 1.58 58.48
CA SER A 194 -26.78 2.13 59.10
C SER A 194 -28.05 1.33 58.77
N ARG A 195 -28.00 0.46 57.75
CA ARG A 195 -29.13 -0.33 57.24
C ARG A 195 -29.11 -1.75 57.81
N GLU A 196 -27.92 -2.31 57.98
CA GLU A 196 -27.70 -3.62 58.60
C GLU A 196 -28.08 -3.65 60.10
N LEU A 197 -27.99 -2.52 60.82
CA LEU A 197 -28.47 -2.45 62.21
C LEU A 197 -30.01 -2.46 62.32
N SER A 198 -30.74 -2.19 61.22
CA SER A 198 -32.21 -2.28 61.18
C SER A 198 -32.73 -3.62 60.67
N GLU A 199 -31.91 -4.44 60.00
CA GLU A 199 -32.32 -5.74 59.45
C GLU A 199 -31.53 -6.88 60.11
N LEU A 200 -31.98 -7.19 61.33
CA LEU A 200 -31.61 -8.34 62.11
C LEU A 200 -31.78 -9.64 61.29
N PHE A 201 -30.64 -10.18 60.82
CA PHE A 201 -30.36 -11.53 60.32
C PHE A 201 -30.97 -11.99 58.97
N VAL A 202 -30.22 -11.75 57.89
CA VAL A 202 -30.01 -12.74 56.80
C VAL A 202 -28.54 -12.72 56.38
N VAL A 203 -27.73 -13.63 56.92
CA VAL A 203 -26.36 -13.86 56.45
C VAL A 203 -26.41 -14.71 55.18
N ARG A 204 -26.46 -14.05 54.03
CA ARG A 204 -25.96 -14.59 52.77
C ARG A 204 -24.52 -14.08 52.62
N ARG A 205 -23.55 -14.98 52.45
CA ARG A 205 -22.16 -14.60 52.14
C ARG A 205 -22.14 -13.93 50.75
N GLU A 206 -22.04 -12.61 50.72
CA GLU A 206 -21.95 -11.76 49.51
C GLU A 206 -20.50 -11.39 49.15
N ASP A 207 -19.51 -12.19 49.55
CA ASP A 207 -18.09 -11.87 49.34
C ASP A 207 -17.59 -12.13 47.91
N SER A 208 -18.49 -12.27 46.92
CA SER A 208 -18.13 -12.42 45.50
C SER A 208 -18.52 -11.16 44.72
N PRO A 209 -17.56 -10.38 44.20
CA PRO A 209 -17.84 -9.25 43.32
C PRO A 209 -18.76 -9.66 42.18
N SER A 210 -19.69 -8.78 41.79
CA SER A 210 -20.53 -8.98 40.60
C SER A 210 -19.65 -9.38 39.39
N PRO A 211 -20.02 -10.39 38.59
CA PRO A 211 -19.20 -10.80 37.44
C PRO A 211 -19.20 -9.77 36.30
N ALA A 212 -20.06 -8.74 36.36
CA ALA A 212 -20.26 -7.78 35.27
C ALA A 212 -19.01 -6.93 34.92
N PRO A 213 -18.20 -6.41 35.87
CA PRO A 213 -16.98 -5.67 35.56
C PRO A 213 -15.90 -6.56 34.93
N VAL A 214 -15.73 -7.79 35.42
CA VAL A 214 -14.79 -8.76 34.85
C VAL A 214 -15.16 -9.10 33.41
N GLN A 215 -16.45 -9.34 33.14
CA GLN A 215 -16.94 -9.59 31.78
C GLN A 215 -16.79 -8.38 30.85
N ARG A 216 -17.01 -7.15 31.34
CA ARG A 216 -16.76 -5.91 30.57
C ARG A 216 -15.29 -5.79 30.17
N LEU A 217 -14.39 -6.06 31.11
CA LEU A 217 -12.96 -6.02 30.84
C LEU A 217 -12.56 -7.07 29.78
N GLU A 218 -13.12 -8.28 29.86
CA GLU A 218 -12.87 -9.31 28.86
C GLU A 218 -13.37 -8.90 27.46
N ARG A 219 -14.55 -8.27 27.37
CA ARG A 219 -15.03 -7.70 26.09
C ARG A 219 -14.12 -6.60 25.58
N ALA A 220 -13.60 -5.74 26.46
CA ALA A 220 -12.63 -4.72 26.06
C ALA A 220 -11.36 -5.34 25.44
N ARG A 221 -10.83 -6.44 26.01
CA ARG A 221 -9.70 -7.18 25.43
C ARG A 221 -10.02 -7.72 24.04
N LEU A 222 -11.17 -8.37 23.88
CA LEU A 222 -11.61 -8.90 22.59
C LEU A 222 -11.77 -7.79 21.55
N PHE A 223 -12.25 -6.61 21.95
CA PHE A 223 -12.33 -5.45 21.07
C PHE A 223 -10.94 -4.95 20.64
N LEU A 224 -9.98 -4.81 21.56
CA LEU A 224 -8.60 -4.45 21.21
C LEU A 224 -7.97 -5.45 20.25
N GLN A 225 -8.06 -6.75 20.56
CA GLN A 225 -7.48 -7.81 19.73
C GLN A 225 -8.09 -7.86 18.31
N SER A 226 -9.33 -7.41 18.16
CA SER A 226 -10.00 -7.30 16.85
C SER A 226 -9.81 -5.93 16.19
N GLY A 227 -8.95 -5.05 16.72
CA GLY A 227 -8.69 -3.71 16.19
C GLY A 227 -9.79 -2.69 16.48
N ARG A 228 -10.85 -3.06 17.21
CA ARG A 228 -11.98 -2.19 17.57
C ARG A 228 -11.66 -1.36 18.81
N THR A 229 -10.63 -0.51 18.71
CA THR A 229 -10.08 0.26 19.84
C THR A 229 -11.13 1.17 20.49
N GLU A 230 -11.96 1.85 19.70
CA GLU A 230 -13.03 2.72 20.24
C GLU A 230 -14.08 1.95 21.05
N ALA A 231 -14.43 0.73 20.61
CA ALA A 231 -15.34 -0.13 21.37
C ALA A 231 -14.70 -0.57 22.70
N ALA A 232 -13.40 -0.90 22.69
CA ALA A 232 -12.67 -1.22 23.92
C ALA A 232 -12.63 -0.03 24.90
N ILE A 233 -12.38 1.19 24.39
CA ILE A 233 -12.41 2.42 25.20
C ILE A 233 -13.78 2.59 25.86
N SER A 234 -14.87 2.37 25.13
CA SER A 234 -16.23 2.50 25.67
C SER A 234 -16.52 1.46 26.77
N GLU A 235 -16.07 0.22 26.63
CA GLU A 235 -16.23 -0.79 27.69
C GLU A 235 -15.46 -0.42 28.96
N VAL A 236 -14.22 0.08 28.84
CA VAL A 236 -13.40 0.49 29.99
C VAL A 236 -13.98 1.72 30.68
N ARG A 237 -14.52 2.70 29.93
CA ARG A 237 -15.21 3.86 30.49
C ARG A 237 -16.44 3.50 31.33
N ASN A 238 -17.05 2.36 31.04
CA ASN A 238 -18.22 1.86 31.76
C ASN A 238 -17.85 0.98 32.97
N LEU A 239 -16.56 0.84 33.31
CA LEU A 239 -16.14 0.14 34.52
C LEU A 239 -16.30 1.04 35.75
N PRO A 240 -16.54 0.44 36.94
CA PRO A 240 -16.78 1.21 38.17
C PRO A 240 -15.64 2.18 38.50
N SER A 241 -14.40 1.73 38.30
CA SER A 241 -13.18 2.49 38.62
C SER A 241 -12.50 3.04 37.36
N ALA A 242 -13.28 3.47 36.36
CA ALA A 242 -12.76 3.95 35.06
C ALA A 242 -11.77 5.14 35.17
N GLY A 243 -11.83 5.92 36.26
CA GLY A 243 -10.89 7.00 36.53
C GLY A 243 -9.42 6.55 36.61
N GLU A 244 -9.18 5.35 37.16
CA GLU A 244 -7.84 4.75 37.25
C GLU A 244 -7.26 4.40 35.86
N ALA A 245 -8.12 4.22 34.85
CA ALA A 245 -7.72 3.95 33.47
C ALA A 245 -7.57 5.22 32.61
N SER A 246 -7.63 6.43 33.16
CA SER A 246 -7.56 7.68 32.37
C SER A 246 -6.34 7.76 31.44
N GLY A 247 -5.15 7.39 31.94
CA GLY A 247 -3.93 7.33 31.13
C GLY A 247 -4.00 6.29 30.02
N TRP A 248 -4.53 5.10 30.32
CA TRP A 248 -4.73 4.05 29.32
C TRP A 248 -5.76 4.46 28.25
N ILE A 249 -6.84 5.15 28.63
CA ILE A 249 -7.85 5.67 27.69
C ILE A 249 -7.20 6.68 26.75
N ALA A 250 -6.39 7.61 27.26
CA ALA A 250 -5.68 8.59 26.43
C ALA A 250 -4.71 7.91 25.45
N ASP A 251 -3.99 6.88 25.88
CA ASP A 251 -3.12 6.08 25.02
C ASP A 251 -3.89 5.35 23.91
N ALA A 252 -5.02 4.72 24.27
CA ALA A 252 -5.87 4.03 23.32
C ALA A 252 -6.48 4.98 22.28
N GLN A 253 -6.86 6.19 22.68
CA GLN A 253 -7.34 7.22 21.74
C GLN A 253 -6.24 7.68 20.78
N ARG A 254 -5.01 7.88 21.28
CA ARG A 254 -3.85 8.22 20.43
C ARG A 254 -3.56 7.09 19.43
N PHE A 255 -3.64 5.85 19.87
CA PHE A 255 -3.48 4.69 19.00
C PHE A 255 -4.58 4.64 17.93
N ALA A 256 -5.85 4.82 18.30
CA ALA A 256 -6.97 4.85 17.35
C ALA A 256 -6.82 5.96 16.30
N ALA A 257 -6.47 7.18 16.73
CA ALA A 257 -6.19 8.29 15.83
C ALA A 257 -5.02 7.99 14.86
N THR A 258 -4.01 7.28 15.33
CA THR A 258 -2.89 6.84 14.47
C THR A 258 -3.35 5.81 13.43
N GLN A 259 -4.19 4.85 13.81
CA GLN A 259 -4.74 3.87 12.86
C GLN A 259 -5.60 4.55 11.79
N GLN A 260 -6.46 5.48 12.20
CA GLN A 260 -7.27 6.28 11.27
C GLN A 260 -6.41 7.12 10.32
N ALA A 261 -5.32 7.71 10.82
CA ALA A 261 -4.38 8.45 9.98
C ALA A 261 -3.67 7.54 8.96
N LEU A 262 -3.29 6.31 9.34
CA LEU A 262 -2.71 5.34 8.42
C LEU A 262 -3.70 4.92 7.32
N GLU A 263 -4.96 4.67 7.69
CA GLU A 263 -6.03 4.38 6.73
C GLU A 263 -6.27 5.55 5.76
N ALA A 264 -6.22 6.80 6.25
CA ALA A 264 -6.33 7.99 5.40
C ALA A 264 -5.18 8.11 4.39
N LEU A 265 -3.94 7.78 4.79
CA LEU A 265 -2.81 7.76 3.85
C LEU A 265 -2.97 6.67 2.78
N GLU A 266 -3.43 5.48 3.17
CA GLU A 266 -3.68 4.38 2.23
C GLU A 266 -4.81 4.73 1.25
N ALA A 267 -5.88 5.34 1.74
CA ALA A 267 -6.97 5.83 0.90
C ALA A 267 -6.47 6.90 -0.09
N ALA A 268 -5.70 7.88 0.37
CA ALA A 268 -5.12 8.91 -0.48
C ALA A 268 -4.18 8.30 -1.55
N ALA A 269 -3.38 7.31 -1.18
CA ALA A 269 -2.50 6.60 -2.11
C ALA A 269 -3.26 5.88 -3.24
N ILE A 270 -4.51 5.45 -2.99
CA ILE A 270 -5.34 4.72 -3.96
C ILE A 270 -6.23 5.67 -4.78
N LEU A 271 -6.91 6.60 -4.11
CA LEU A 271 -8.04 7.36 -4.67
C LEU A 271 -7.63 8.71 -5.27
N GLU A 272 -6.60 9.36 -4.72
CA GLU A 272 -6.22 10.73 -5.07
C GLU A 272 -4.74 10.85 -5.51
N PRO A 273 -4.28 10.12 -6.55
CA PRO A 273 -2.88 10.24 -7.00
C PRO A 273 -2.48 11.65 -7.44
N ARG A 274 -3.45 12.52 -7.73
CA ARG A 274 -3.21 13.87 -8.26
C ARG A 274 -2.68 14.86 -7.24
N GLU A 275 -3.08 14.68 -5.99
CA GLU A 275 -2.59 15.52 -4.87
C GLU A 275 -1.30 14.96 -4.27
N LEU A 276 -0.84 13.80 -4.75
CA LEU A 276 0.43 13.22 -4.37
C LEU A 276 1.55 13.79 -5.23
N ARG A 277 2.69 14.04 -4.60
CA ARG A 277 3.90 14.46 -5.30
C ARG A 277 4.72 13.26 -5.76
N ASP A 278 5.51 13.43 -6.82
CA ASP A 278 6.51 12.45 -7.24
C ASP A 278 7.78 12.50 -6.36
N GLY A 279 8.77 11.64 -6.63
CA GLY A 279 10.01 11.55 -5.83
C GLY A 279 10.94 12.73 -5.91
N THR A 280 10.61 13.68 -6.76
CA THR A 280 11.29 14.96 -6.88
C THR A 280 10.44 16.11 -6.33
N GLY A 281 9.25 15.82 -5.78
CA GLY A 281 8.34 16.80 -5.20
C GLY A 281 7.46 17.52 -6.23
N LYS A 282 7.32 17.03 -7.47
CA LYS A 282 6.44 17.65 -8.47
C LYS A 282 5.02 17.11 -8.38
N PRO A 283 3.98 17.92 -8.66
CA PRO A 283 2.60 17.44 -8.71
C PRO A 283 2.41 16.43 -9.85
N VAL A 284 1.60 15.39 -9.60
CA VAL A 284 1.29 14.35 -10.59
C VAL A 284 -0.03 14.70 -11.28
N ASP A 285 0.03 15.14 -12.53
CA ASP A 285 -1.17 15.44 -13.30
C ASP A 285 -1.62 14.17 -14.05
N GLN A 286 -2.47 13.34 -13.42
CA GLN A 286 -3.10 12.18 -14.09
C GLN A 286 -4.62 12.19 -13.93
N PRO A 287 -5.42 12.09 -15.01
CA PRO A 287 -6.85 11.81 -14.92
C PRO A 287 -7.12 10.43 -14.30
N SER A 288 -7.92 10.40 -13.22
CA SER A 288 -8.35 9.19 -12.53
C SER A 288 -8.99 8.21 -13.52
N PRO A 289 -8.64 6.91 -13.51
CA PRO A 289 -9.19 5.92 -14.43
C PRO A 289 -10.70 5.64 -14.19
N VAL A 290 -11.28 6.19 -13.12
CA VAL A 290 -12.70 6.07 -12.77
C VAL A 290 -13.50 7.20 -13.42
N VAL A 291 -13.50 7.25 -14.75
CA VAL A 291 -14.57 7.88 -15.53
C VAL A 291 -14.90 6.95 -16.68
N VAL A 292 -15.60 5.86 -16.38
CA VAL A 292 -16.37 5.12 -17.38
C VAL A 292 -17.82 5.31 -16.99
N ARG A 293 -18.53 6.11 -17.79
CA ARG A 293 -19.97 6.36 -17.67
C ARG A 293 -20.72 5.26 -18.41
#